data_AF-A0A1I0X6W8-F1
#
_entry.id   AF-A0A1I0X6W8-F1
#
_cell.length_a   1.000
_cell.length_b   1.000
_cell.length_c   1.000
_cell.angle_alpha   90.00
_cell.angle_beta   90.00
_cell.angle_gamma   90.00
#
_symmetry.space_group_name_H-M   'P 1'
#
loop_
_entity.id
_entity.type
_entity.pdbx_description
1 polymer ?
#
loop_
_entity_poly.entity_id
_entity_poly.type
_entity_poly.pdbx_seq_one_letter_code
_entity_poly.pdbx_strand_id
1 'polypeptide(L)'
;MLSPDLIFTGDDSAMNNLLLTLLGAVAEFERSMIHERQREGIAIAKTKGVYTGRKQQLTPQQVGELTACVEHGEPKAKIARDLGISRNTLYNYIERLR
;
A
#
# COMPACT_ATOMS: atom_id res chain seq x y z
N MET A 1 27.66 -36.14 -16.53
CA MET A 1 26.86 -36.87 -15.53
C MET A 1 26.29 -35.82 -14.59
N LEU A 2 25.11 -35.30 -14.92
CA LEU A 2 24.43 -34.29 -14.10
C LEU A 2 23.82 -35.03 -12.91
N SER A 3 24.21 -34.63 -11.70
CA SER A 3 23.73 -35.25 -10.47
C SER A 3 22.20 -35.17 -10.41
N PRO A 4 21.53 -36.30 -10.13
CA PRO A 4 20.08 -36.38 -10.19
C PRO A 4 19.48 -35.50 -9.10
N ASP A 5 18.39 -34.86 -9.49
CA ASP A 5 17.33 -34.26 -8.69
C ASP A 5 17.54 -34.26 -7.18
N LEU A 6 17.54 -33.06 -6.61
CA LEU A 6 17.39 -32.79 -5.18
C LEU A 6 15.97 -33.22 -4.74
N ILE A 7 15.69 -34.52 -4.78
CA ILE A 7 14.45 -35.11 -4.28
C ILE A 7 14.59 -35.10 -2.77
N PHE A 8 13.85 -34.22 -2.11
CA PHE A 8 13.70 -34.23 -0.67
C PHE A 8 12.81 -35.41 -0.28
N THR A 9 13.35 -36.63 -0.39
CA THR A 9 12.82 -37.77 0.34
C THR A 9 12.98 -37.41 1.82
N GLY A 10 11.85 -37.28 2.53
CA GLY A 10 11.77 -36.88 3.94
C GLY A 10 12.40 -37.88 4.89
N ASP A 11 13.68 -38.17 4.68
CA ASP A 11 14.52 -38.95 5.55
C ASP A 11 15.04 -38.00 6.63
N ASP A 12 14.81 -38.35 7.90
CA ASP A 12 15.12 -37.58 9.11
C ASP A 12 16.65 -37.54 9.38
N SER A 13 17.42 -37.17 8.36
CA SER A 13 18.87 -37.00 8.47
C SER A 13 19.18 -35.64 9.10
N ALA A 14 20.02 -35.64 10.13
CA ALA A 14 20.53 -34.42 10.77
C ALA A 14 21.14 -33.43 9.75
N MET A 15 21.69 -33.93 8.64
CA MET A 15 22.22 -33.12 7.54
C MET A 15 21.13 -32.36 6.78
N ASN A 16 19.98 -32.99 6.53
CA ASN A 16 18.84 -32.35 5.84
C ASN A 16 18.27 -31.22 6.69
N ASN A 17 18.15 -31.43 8.00
CA ASN A 17 17.68 -30.42 8.95
C ASN A 17 18.65 -29.23 9.04
N LEU A 18 19.96 -29.48 9.05
CA LEU A 18 20.97 -28.43 9.02
C LEU A 18 20.88 -27.61 7.72
N LEU A 19 20.81 -28.29 6.56
CA LEU A 19 20.73 -27.61 5.26
C LEU A 19 19.45 -26.77 5.14
N LEU A 20 18.30 -27.31 5.57
CA LEU A 20 17.04 -26.57 5.58
C LEU A 20 17.12 -25.32 6.46
N THR A 21 17.72 -25.44 7.65
CA THR A 21 17.90 -24.32 8.58
C THR A 21 18.81 -23.24 7.98
N LEU A 22 19.92 -23.64 7.36
CA LEU A 22 20.82 -22.71 6.69
C LEU A 22 20.15 -21.98 5.53
N LEU A 23 19.41 -22.70 4.69
CA LEU A 23 18.65 -22.11 3.59
C LEU A 23 17.56 -21.15 4.09
N GLY A 24 16.87 -21.50 5.18
CA GLY A 24 15.92 -20.61 5.84
C GLY A 24 16.57 -19.33 6.35
N ALA A 25 17.72 -19.45 7.03
CA ALA A 25 18.48 -18.30 7.53
C ALA A 25 18.96 -17.39 6.40
N VAL A 26 19.42 -17.96 5.27
CA VAL A 26 19.82 -17.19 4.09
C VAL A 26 18.62 -16.45 3.48
N ALA A 27 17.46 -17.11 3.37
CA ALA A 27 16.25 -16.48 2.84
C ALA A 27 15.77 -15.32 3.72
N GLU A 28 15.84 -15.46 5.04
CA GLU A 28 15.53 -14.37 5.99
C GLU A 28 16.52 -13.21 5.87
N PHE A 29 17.81 -13.52 5.77
CA PHE A 29 18.86 -12.52 5.55
C PHE A 29 18.62 -11.71 4.27
N GLU A 30 18.38 -12.38 3.14
CA GLU A 30 18.10 -11.70 1.87
C GLU A 30 16.85 -10.82 1.96
N ARG A 31 15.78 -11.31 2.59
CA ARG A 31 14.56 -10.52 2.82
C ARG A 31 14.85 -9.26 3.62
N SER A 32 15.66 -9.36 4.68
CA SER A 32 16.03 -8.21 5.50
C SER A 32 16.79 -7.14 4.69
N MET A 33 17.72 -7.57 3.84
CA MET A 33 18.50 -6.71 2.96
C MET A 33 17.64 -5.99 1.91
N ILE A 34 16.66 -6.70 1.33
CA ILE A 34 15.69 -6.10 0.40
C ILE A 34 14.88 -4.99 1.09
N HIS A 35 14.40 -5.25 2.31
CA HIS A 35 13.63 -4.25 3.06
C HIS A 35 14.47 -3.04 3.48
N GLU A 36 15.75 -3.24 3.80
CA GLU A 36 16.66 -2.14 4.11
C GLU A 36 16.84 -1.21 2.91
N ARG A 37 17.19 -1.76 1.74
CA ARG A 37 17.31 -0.98 0.49
C ARG A 37 16.01 -0.30 0.09
N GLN A 38 14.87 -0.98 0.30
CA GLN A 38 13.56 -0.38 0.06
C GLN A 38 13.32 0.82 0.97
N ARG A 39 13.66 0.72 2.26
CA ARG A 39 13.53 1.84 3.22
C ARG A 39 14.39 3.03 2.82
N GLU A 40 15.64 2.79 2.42
CA GLU A 40 16.54 3.83 1.90
C GLU A 40 15.97 4.50 0.65
N GLY A 41 15.49 3.72 -0.31
CA GLY A 41 14.85 4.22 -1.52
C GLY A 41 13.60 5.05 -1.23
N ILE A 42 12.75 4.59 -0.30
CA ILE A 42 11.57 5.34 0.17
C ILE A 42 12.00 6.66 0.82
N ALA A 43 13.03 6.66 1.66
CA ALA A 43 13.53 7.87 2.30
C ALA A 43 13.99 8.91 1.27
N ILE A 44 14.76 8.49 0.27
CA ILE A 44 15.20 9.37 -0.84
C ILE A 44 14.00 9.87 -1.67
N ALA A 45 13.02 9.01 -1.95
CA ALA A 45 11.82 9.42 -2.70
C ALA A 45 10.92 10.38 -1.89
N LYS A 46 10.87 10.24 -0.55
CA LYS A 46 10.20 11.19 0.34
C LYS A 46 10.89 12.55 0.35
N THR A 47 12.22 12.61 0.43
CA THR A 47 12.95 13.91 0.38
C THR A 47 12.79 14.60 -0.98
N LYS A 48 12.65 13.84 -2.06
CA LYS A 48 12.32 14.35 -3.41
C LYS A 48 10.84 14.71 -3.59
N GLY A 49 9.98 14.47 -2.61
CA GLY A 49 8.54 14.79 -2.69
C GLY A 49 7.75 13.92 -3.68
N VAL A 50 8.26 12.74 -4.06
CA VAL A 50 7.60 11.86 -5.04
C VAL A 50 6.28 11.28 -4.51
N TYR A 51 6.19 11.07 -3.19
CA TYR A 51 4.98 10.55 -2.56
C TYR A 51 3.96 11.66 -2.30
N THR A 52 2.99 11.81 -3.21
CA THR A 52 1.89 12.78 -3.08
C THR A 52 0.63 12.19 -2.43
N GLY A 53 0.71 10.97 -1.89
CA GLY A 53 -0.42 10.25 -1.33
C GLY A 53 -1.45 9.81 -2.39
N ARG A 54 -2.65 9.43 -1.92
CA ARG A 54 -3.77 9.08 -2.81
C ARG A 54 -4.21 10.34 -3.56
N LYS A 55 -4.36 10.24 -4.88
CA LYS A 55 -4.95 11.30 -5.70
C LYS A 55 -6.34 11.66 -5.15
N GLN A 56 -6.58 12.96 -4.96
CA GLN A 56 -7.89 13.48 -4.56
C GLN A 56 -8.92 13.14 -5.65
N GLN A 57 -10.14 12.77 -5.25
CA GLN A 57 -11.20 12.42 -6.21
C GLN A 57 -11.86 13.66 -6.80
N LEU A 58 -11.87 14.78 -6.06
CA LEU A 58 -12.42 16.06 -6.50
C LEU A 58 -11.31 17.04 -6.82
N THR A 59 -11.53 17.87 -7.84
CA THR A 59 -10.74 19.06 -8.12
C THR A 59 -11.01 20.16 -7.07
N PRO A 60 -10.12 21.15 -6.91
CA PRO A 60 -10.37 22.28 -6.00
C PRO A 60 -11.69 23.01 -6.27
N GLN A 61 -12.07 23.14 -7.55
CA GLN A 61 -13.34 23.73 -7.94
C GLN A 61 -14.53 22.91 -7.43
N GLN A 62 -14.51 21.60 -7.65
CA GLN A 62 -15.57 20.70 -7.18
C GLN A 62 -15.66 20.63 -5.65
N VAL A 63 -14.55 20.84 -4.94
CA VAL A 63 -14.57 20.98 -3.48
C VAL A 63 -15.29 22.27 -3.08
N GLY A 64 -15.07 23.38 -3.80
CA GLY A 64 -15.81 24.62 -3.60
C GLY A 64 -17.32 24.46 -3.85
N GLU A 65 -17.69 23.79 -4.94
CA GLU A 65 -19.08 23.44 -5.26
C GLU A 65 -19.71 22.57 -4.16
N LEU A 66 -18.98 21.55 -3.68
CA LEU A 66 -19.40 20.72 -2.56
C LEU A 66 -19.70 21.57 -1.33
N THR A 67 -18.77 22.46 -0.94
CA THR A 67 -18.94 23.32 0.25
C THR A 67 -20.17 24.21 0.12
N ALA A 68 -20.37 24.87 -1.02
CA ALA A 68 -21.53 25.72 -1.27
C ALA A 68 -22.85 24.94 -1.19
N CYS A 69 -22.93 23.76 -1.83
CA CYS A 69 -24.11 22.89 -1.73
C CYS A 69 -24.37 22.41 -0.29
N VAL A 70 -23.30 22.15 0.47
CA VAL A 70 -23.40 21.77 1.88
C VAL A 70 -23.94 22.91 2.74
N GLU A 71 -23.50 24.15 2.53
CA GLU A 71 -23.95 25.34 3.24
C GLU A 71 -25.40 25.72 2.90
N HIS A 72 -25.81 25.54 1.65
CA HIS A 72 -27.20 25.70 1.20
C HIS A 72 -28.15 24.61 1.73
N GLY A 73 -27.63 23.62 2.45
CA GLY A 73 -28.43 22.55 3.05
C GLY A 73 -28.90 21.49 2.06
N GLU A 74 -28.23 21.35 0.90
CA GLU A 74 -28.63 20.33 -0.08
C GLU A 74 -28.47 18.90 0.46
N PRO A 75 -29.34 17.96 0.05
CA PRO A 75 -29.25 16.58 0.47
C PRO A 75 -27.92 15.94 0.07
N LYS A 76 -27.17 15.42 1.05
CA LYS A 76 -25.83 14.82 0.86
C LYS A 76 -25.79 13.72 -0.20
N ALA A 77 -26.87 12.95 -0.35
CA ALA A 77 -26.98 11.91 -1.37
C ALA A 77 -27.08 12.46 -2.80
N LYS A 78 -27.70 13.64 -2.97
CA LYS A 78 -27.78 14.34 -4.25
C LYS A 78 -26.41 14.89 -4.62
N ILE A 79 -25.76 15.63 -3.71
CA ILE A 79 -24.41 16.19 -3.90
C ILE A 79 -23.41 15.10 -4.31
N ALA A 80 -23.42 13.96 -3.62
CA ALA A 80 -22.52 12.85 -3.93
C ALA A 80 -22.75 12.29 -5.35
N ARG A 81 -24.01 12.19 -5.78
CA ARG A 81 -24.36 11.71 -7.13
C ARG A 81 -23.95 12.70 -8.20
N ASP A 82 -24.20 13.99 -7.98
CA ASP A 82 -23.90 15.07 -8.92
C ASP A 82 -22.39 15.23 -9.11
N LEU A 83 -21.61 15.07 -8.04
CA LEU A 83 -20.14 15.09 -8.08
C LEU A 83 -19.50 13.73 -8.45
N GLY A 84 -20.31 12.69 -8.69
CA GLY A 84 -19.82 11.36 -9.09
C GLY A 84 -18.98 10.63 -8.03
N ILE A 85 -19.19 10.92 -6.74
CA ILE A 85 -18.44 10.33 -5.63
C ILE A 85 -19.32 9.50 -4.70
N SER A 86 -18.71 8.61 -3.93
CA SER A 86 -19.44 7.84 -2.91
C SER A 86 -19.89 8.76 -1.76
N ARG A 87 -20.97 8.39 -1.06
CA ARG A 87 -21.38 9.09 0.17
C ARG A 87 -20.27 9.14 1.21
N ASN A 88 -19.48 8.07 1.31
CA ASN A 88 -18.33 8.01 2.22
C ASN A 88 -17.25 9.03 1.84
N THR A 89 -16.93 9.14 0.54
CA THR A 89 -16.03 10.18 0.03
C THR A 89 -16.53 11.58 0.39
N LEU A 90 -17.83 11.83 0.22
CA LEU A 90 -18.44 13.12 0.56
C LEU A 90 -18.27 13.45 2.05
N TYR A 91 -18.58 12.51 2.95
CA TYR A 91 -18.38 12.72 4.39
C TYR A 91 -16.91 12.97 4.75
N ASN A 92 -15.97 12.23 4.14
CA ASN A 92 -14.54 12.47 4.35
C ASN A 92 -14.12 13.89 3.93
N TYR A 93 -14.69 14.43 2.85
CA TYR A 93 -14.45 15.82 2.46
C TYR A 93 -15.04 16.80 3.47
N ILE A 94 -16.29 16.59 3.90
CA ILE A 94 -16.95 17.43 4.90
C ILE A 94 -16.18 17.44 6.23
N GLU A 95 -15.69 16.29 6.67
CA GLU A 95 -14.90 16.16 7.91
C GLU A 95 -13.55 16.88 7.82
N ARG A 96 -12.87 16.82 6.66
CA ARG A 96 -11.60 17.53 6.43
C ARG A 96 -11.75 19.04 6.28
N LEU A 97 -12.95 19.52 5.98
CA LEU A 97 -13.28 20.94 5.84
C LEU A 97 -13.70 21.58 7.18
N ARG A 98 -13.92 20.77 8.23
CA ARG A 98 -14.03 21.25 9.62
C ARG A 98 -12.64 21.46 10.21
#